data_AF-A0AAW2YP43-F1
#
_entry.id   AF-A0AAW2YP43-F1
#
_cell.length_a   1.000
_cell.length_b   1.000
_cell.length_c   1.000
_cell.angle_alpha   90.00
_cell.angle_beta   90.00
_cell.angle_gamma   90.00
#
_symmetry.space_group_name_H-M   'P 1'
#
loop_
_entity.id
_entity.type
_entity.pdbx_description
1 polymer ?
#
loop_
_entity_poly.entity_id
_entity_poly.type
_entity_poly.pdbx_seq_one_letter_code
_entity_poly.pdbx_strand_id
1 'polypeptide(L)'
;MSTNASSHNHHYNYVAVPSYMPSTTTPNSPFHEHRSSPISTTTPNTTTSTESIEEILRDSRPSLNTAENQNQEQYEDANTILGNNARYSSLVHVTGDMYRKRSHSNAHHNSPYPWTSFENLLTKNDKNKDYQKGRVALFRKLLIGYPETRFEIVREARADIPGVLRGEIWAAILGVEQDLEAKKLYDLLLNKMNNTARRNGRWMSAECEASDRQIAVDVPRCHQYNKLLASKTGHAKLTRVLRAWVVDHDTSVVDRVRSNSNPHAPPEEELLDDAVIKKEKGPLVYWQGLDSLTAPFVVLNFHFEARAFCCIRALVDKFVKGFFAKDNSHAMEERLATFQKLLIYHDPELGLHLRNIGFSAELYAIPWFLTLFAHVLPIEKIFKLWDALLLSSSSHHLPMFLAIGMMKQLRGNLLKSDFNTAMTLFQNMQGIDIRRAINDADGLVDKTPKSMLVCSRTMSIQSYSDKLCPRLGAKEFDQVVSKVAMIIDVRKYSDYESHHYAMAHHVSSFLDDPRLYTDDVKSQQAIEESIVTAVKCKQGLPIVLIGRDDCRESCKQLERMEKVLVLEQVPYVCVVDGGMEAIRRTM
;
A
#
# COMPACT_ATOMS: atom_id res chain seq x y z
N MET A 1 -38.00 -11.24 37.84
CA MET A 1 -37.78 -12.12 36.68
C MET A 1 -36.70 -11.51 35.82
N SER A 2 -35.77 -12.29 35.28
CA SER A 2 -34.71 -11.80 34.38
C SER A 2 -34.97 -12.29 32.95
N THR A 3 -34.76 -11.44 31.95
CA THR A 3 -34.86 -11.78 30.53
C THR A 3 -33.60 -11.30 29.81
N ASN A 4 -32.83 -12.25 29.28
CA ASN A 4 -31.54 -11.99 28.64
C ASN A 4 -31.72 -11.25 27.31
N ALA A 5 -30.90 -10.23 27.07
CA ALA A 5 -30.64 -9.68 25.74
C ALA A 5 -29.35 -10.32 25.19
N SER A 6 -29.45 -11.13 24.14
CA SER A 6 -28.34 -11.89 23.56
C SER A 6 -27.55 -11.08 22.53
N SER A 7 -26.57 -10.30 22.99
CA SER A 7 -25.63 -9.59 22.12
C SER A 7 -24.80 -10.55 21.23
N HIS A 8 -25.20 -10.70 19.97
CA HIS A 8 -24.44 -11.45 18.97
C HIS A 8 -23.22 -10.65 18.53
N ASN A 9 -22.10 -10.87 19.23
CA ASN A 9 -20.82 -10.23 18.94
C ASN A 9 -20.13 -11.00 17.79
N HIS A 10 -20.29 -10.55 16.54
CA HIS A 10 -19.62 -11.16 15.38
C HIS A 10 -18.13 -10.79 15.35
N HIS A 11 -17.29 -11.64 15.92
CA HIS A 11 -15.84 -11.61 15.66
C HIS A 11 -15.56 -12.06 14.22
N TYR A 12 -15.41 -11.09 13.32
CA TYR A 12 -14.83 -11.32 11.99
C TYR A 12 -13.32 -11.54 12.12
N ASN A 13 -12.92 -12.75 12.49
CA ASN A 13 -11.58 -13.23 12.20
C ASN A 13 -11.41 -13.22 10.67
N TYR A 14 -10.60 -12.30 10.14
CA TYR A 14 -10.27 -12.22 8.72
C TYR A 14 -9.37 -13.40 8.31
N VAL A 15 -9.98 -14.57 8.14
CA VAL A 15 -9.33 -15.81 7.69
C VAL A 15 -8.81 -15.61 6.26
N ALA A 16 -7.65 -16.23 5.99
CA ALA A 16 -6.85 -16.04 4.78
C ALA A 16 -7.65 -16.07 3.46
N VAL A 17 -7.26 -15.18 2.53
CA VAL A 17 -7.76 -15.14 1.16
C VAL A 17 -7.62 -16.53 0.51
N PRO A 18 -8.72 -17.21 0.15
CA PRO A 18 -8.63 -18.53 -0.45
C PRO A 18 -8.12 -18.41 -1.88
N SER A 19 -7.00 -19.07 -2.17
CA SER A 19 -6.36 -19.01 -3.49
C SER A 19 -7.15 -19.83 -4.52
N TYR A 20 -8.06 -19.16 -5.24
CA TYR A 20 -8.85 -19.74 -6.32
C TYR A 20 -8.44 -19.19 -7.70
N MET A 21 -7.83 -20.06 -8.50
CA MET A 21 -7.74 -19.99 -9.97
C MET A 21 -7.95 -21.42 -10.50
N PRO A 22 -8.69 -21.62 -11.60
CA PRO A 22 -9.19 -22.94 -11.96
C PRO A 22 -8.13 -23.82 -12.63
N SER A 23 -7.89 -25.01 -12.06
CA SER A 23 -7.20 -26.11 -12.76
C SER A 23 -8.16 -26.78 -13.76
N THR A 24 -7.75 -26.88 -15.02
CA THR A 24 -8.53 -27.58 -16.06
C THR A 24 -8.53 -29.09 -15.82
N THR A 25 -9.71 -29.67 -15.54
CA THR A 25 -9.92 -31.12 -15.48
C THR A 25 -11.11 -31.54 -16.36
N THR A 26 -10.84 -32.39 -17.34
CA THR A 26 -11.85 -33.05 -18.17
C THR A 26 -12.61 -34.11 -17.37
N PRO A 27 -13.96 -34.12 -17.36
CA PRO A 27 -14.71 -35.14 -16.65
C PRO A 27 -14.76 -36.45 -17.45
N ASN A 28 -14.13 -37.51 -16.93
CA ASN A 28 -14.43 -38.87 -17.36
C ASN A 28 -15.77 -39.32 -16.75
N SER A 29 -16.60 -40.00 -17.55
CA SER A 29 -17.82 -40.68 -17.12
C SER A 29 -17.83 -42.11 -17.71
N PRO A 30 -18.38 -43.13 -17.03
CA PRO A 30 -17.91 -44.50 -17.21
C PRO A 30 -18.63 -45.33 -18.28
N PHE A 31 -17.91 -46.38 -18.72
CA PHE A 31 -18.38 -47.69 -19.18
C PHE A 31 -19.83 -47.84 -19.70
N HIS A 32 -19.93 -48.21 -20.98
CA HIS A 32 -20.83 -49.29 -21.39
C HIS A 32 -20.11 -50.20 -22.41
N GLU A 33 -20.10 -51.50 -22.16
CA GLU A 33 -19.70 -52.49 -23.15
C GLU A 33 -20.83 -52.71 -24.16
N HIS A 34 -20.50 -53.02 -25.42
CA HIS A 34 -21.11 -54.14 -26.14
C HIS A 34 -20.23 -54.59 -27.32
N ARG A 35 -20.31 -55.88 -27.66
CA ARG A 35 -19.49 -56.54 -28.69
C ARG A 35 -20.03 -56.31 -30.10
N SER A 36 -19.16 -56.29 -31.12
CA SER A 36 -19.20 -57.27 -32.24
C SER A 36 -18.02 -57.09 -33.23
N SER A 37 -17.66 -58.18 -33.90
CA SER A 37 -16.67 -58.29 -34.99
C SER A 37 -17.30 -59.13 -36.14
N PRO A 38 -16.62 -59.55 -37.22
CA PRO A 38 -15.35 -59.13 -37.86
C PRO A 38 -15.53 -58.92 -39.40
N ILE A 39 -14.42 -58.92 -40.18
CA ILE A 39 -14.20 -59.26 -41.63
C ILE A 39 -13.12 -58.30 -42.17
N SER A 40 -11.88 -58.71 -42.51
CA SER A 40 -11.40 -59.58 -43.62
C SER A 40 -11.58 -58.92 -45.01
N THR A 41 -10.57 -58.77 -45.88
CA THR A 41 -9.10 -59.04 -45.81
C THR A 41 -8.35 -57.84 -46.47
N THR A 42 -7.14 -57.82 -47.07
CA THR A 42 -6.16 -58.82 -47.58
C THR A 42 -4.75 -58.18 -47.67
N THR A 43 -3.71 -58.96 -47.93
CA THR A 43 -2.34 -58.51 -48.34
C THR A 43 -1.91 -59.27 -49.62
N PRO A 44 -0.86 -58.88 -50.38
CA PRO A 44 0.53 -59.17 -49.96
C PRO A 44 1.64 -58.16 -50.39
N ASN A 45 2.62 -58.01 -49.48
CA ASN A 45 4.08 -57.96 -49.67
C ASN A 45 4.72 -57.27 -50.90
N THR A 46 5.65 -56.35 -50.60
CA THR A 46 7.03 -56.47 -51.12
C THR A 46 8.02 -56.07 -50.02
N THR A 47 9.19 -56.70 -49.96
CA THR A 47 10.13 -56.63 -48.82
C THR A 47 11.33 -55.72 -49.08
N THR A 48 11.71 -54.89 -48.11
CA THR A 48 13.11 -54.49 -47.93
C THR A 48 13.45 -54.19 -46.47
N SER A 49 14.75 -54.25 -46.19
CA SER A 49 15.48 -54.14 -44.92
C SER A 49 15.02 -53.10 -43.89
N THR A 50 15.20 -53.50 -42.63
CA THR A 50 15.30 -52.65 -41.44
C THR A 50 16.37 -51.56 -41.56
N GLU A 51 16.04 -50.33 -41.15
CA GLU A 51 17.02 -49.35 -40.67
C GLU A 51 16.37 -48.40 -39.66
N SER A 52 17.16 -47.80 -38.76
CA SER A 52 16.65 -47.15 -37.53
C SER A 52 16.41 -45.65 -37.70
N ILE A 53 15.30 -45.15 -37.14
CA ILE A 53 14.98 -43.71 -37.14
C ILE A 53 15.77 -42.98 -36.04
N GLU A 54 17.07 -42.76 -36.28
CA GLU A 54 17.92 -41.85 -35.50
C GLU A 54 18.47 -40.65 -36.30
N GLU A 55 18.25 -40.60 -37.62
CA GLU A 55 19.00 -39.69 -38.52
C GLU A 55 18.21 -38.46 -39.06
N ILE A 56 17.14 -38.01 -38.39
CA ILE A 56 16.43 -36.75 -38.75
C ILE A 56 16.26 -35.80 -37.55
N LEU A 57 17.23 -35.76 -36.63
CA LEU A 57 17.33 -34.74 -35.57
C LEU A 57 18.78 -34.24 -35.34
N ARG A 58 19.57 -34.13 -36.41
CA ARG A 58 20.94 -33.56 -36.38
C ARG A 58 21.21 -32.52 -37.46
N ASP A 59 20.44 -31.42 -37.46
CA ASP A 59 21.07 -30.11 -37.70
C ASP A 59 20.25 -28.95 -37.11
N SER A 60 20.84 -27.76 -37.03
CA SER A 60 20.33 -26.52 -36.40
C SER A 60 20.54 -26.38 -34.87
N ARG A 61 21.81 -26.48 -34.42
CA ARG A 61 22.24 -25.83 -33.16
C ARG A 61 22.82 -24.44 -33.45
N PRO A 62 22.22 -23.33 -32.99
CA PRO A 62 22.93 -22.07 -32.81
C PRO A 62 24.05 -22.23 -31.77
N SER A 63 25.22 -21.64 -32.01
CA SER A 63 26.38 -21.73 -31.13
C SER A 63 26.18 -21.00 -29.80
N LEU A 64 26.52 -21.63 -28.67
CA LEU A 64 26.31 -21.07 -27.32
C LEU A 64 27.24 -19.88 -26.98
N ASN A 65 28.41 -19.80 -27.61
CA ASN A 65 29.55 -19.03 -27.11
C ASN A 65 29.52 -17.52 -27.37
N THR A 66 28.42 -16.95 -27.88
CA THR A 66 28.30 -15.49 -28.15
C THR A 66 27.48 -14.72 -27.11
N ALA A 67 26.74 -15.41 -26.23
CA ALA A 67 25.88 -14.79 -25.22
C ALA A 67 26.56 -14.62 -23.85
N GLU A 68 27.58 -15.42 -23.54
CA GLU A 68 28.29 -15.39 -22.25
C GLU A 68 29.26 -14.19 -22.18
N ASN A 69 30.04 -13.97 -23.24
CA ASN A 69 31.03 -12.89 -23.32
C ASN A 69 30.44 -11.48 -23.11
N GLN A 70 29.22 -11.21 -23.60
CA GLN A 70 28.57 -9.89 -23.42
C GLN A 70 28.08 -9.64 -21.99
N ASN A 71 28.00 -10.68 -21.15
CA ASN A 71 27.63 -10.53 -19.73
C ASN A 71 28.88 -10.41 -18.84
N GLN A 72 29.98 -11.10 -19.14
CA GLN A 72 31.21 -11.00 -18.33
C GLN A 72 31.74 -9.57 -18.23
N GLU A 73 31.75 -8.81 -19.34
CA GLU A 73 32.17 -7.39 -19.32
C GLU A 73 31.36 -6.51 -18.35
N GLN A 74 30.08 -6.84 -18.05
CA GLN A 74 29.28 -6.10 -17.06
C GLN A 74 29.46 -6.58 -15.61
N TYR A 75 30.02 -7.76 -15.38
CA TYR A 75 30.19 -8.33 -14.03
C TYR A 75 31.64 -8.29 -13.52
N GLU A 76 32.65 -8.30 -14.40
CA GLU A 76 34.07 -8.19 -13.99
C GLU A 76 34.44 -6.75 -13.55
N ASP A 77 33.78 -5.75 -14.14
CA ASP A 77 33.88 -4.33 -13.76
C ASP A 77 33.45 -4.10 -12.29
N ALA A 78 32.43 -4.84 -11.82
CA ALA A 78 31.94 -4.76 -10.45
C ALA A 78 32.95 -5.28 -9.40
N ASN A 79 33.65 -6.36 -9.70
CA ASN A 79 34.67 -6.93 -8.82
C ASN A 79 35.94 -6.05 -8.78
N THR A 80 36.31 -5.45 -9.91
CA THR A 80 37.46 -4.52 -10.01
C THR A 80 37.26 -3.24 -9.17
N ILE A 81 36.00 -2.79 -9.01
CA ILE A 81 35.65 -1.62 -8.20
C ILE A 81 35.77 -1.90 -6.69
N LEU A 82 35.40 -3.10 -6.21
CA LEU A 82 35.43 -3.45 -4.78
C LEU A 82 36.86 -3.53 -4.19
N GLY A 83 37.88 -3.82 -5.00
CA GLY A 83 39.27 -3.93 -4.55
C GLY A 83 39.96 -2.61 -4.16
N ASN A 84 39.39 -1.44 -4.50
CA ASN A 84 40.08 -0.16 -4.43
C ASN A 84 39.81 0.68 -3.15
N ASN A 85 39.03 0.17 -2.19
CA ASN A 85 38.64 0.90 -0.97
C ASN A 85 39.82 1.34 -0.08
N ALA A 86 41.00 0.74 -0.22
CA ALA A 86 42.19 1.07 0.57
C ALA A 86 42.89 2.41 0.22
N ARG A 87 42.54 3.06 -0.91
CA ARG A 87 43.30 4.25 -1.41
C ARG A 87 42.60 5.61 -1.29
N TYR A 88 41.33 5.68 -0.87
CA TYR A 88 40.56 6.93 -0.90
C TYR A 88 40.54 7.75 0.41
N SER A 89 41.16 7.26 1.48
CA SER A 89 41.22 7.95 2.78
C SER A 89 41.77 9.38 2.71
N SER A 90 42.70 9.67 1.79
CA SER A 90 43.34 10.99 1.64
C SER A 90 42.46 12.07 0.98
N LEU A 91 41.36 11.71 0.33
CA LEU A 91 40.49 12.67 -0.38
C LEU A 91 39.33 13.22 0.48
N VAL A 92 39.06 12.60 1.64
CA VAL A 92 37.90 12.93 2.49
C VAL A 92 37.97 14.38 3.01
N HIS A 93 39.14 14.85 3.43
CA HIS A 93 39.30 16.19 4.03
C HIS A 93 39.07 17.37 3.07
N VAL A 94 39.30 17.21 1.76
CA VAL A 94 39.28 18.34 0.82
C VAL A 94 37.84 18.74 0.41
N THR A 95 36.89 17.80 0.47
CA THR A 95 35.53 18.06 -0.07
C THR A 95 34.53 18.62 0.95
N GLY A 96 34.76 18.46 2.27
CA GLY A 96 33.85 18.99 3.29
C GLY A 96 33.81 20.53 3.34
N ASP A 97 34.97 21.17 3.29
CA ASP A 97 35.09 22.64 3.43
C ASP A 97 34.47 23.43 2.26
N MET A 98 34.37 22.83 1.07
CA MET A 98 33.73 23.48 -0.08
C MET A 98 32.21 23.61 0.09
N TYR A 99 31.56 22.68 0.79
CA TYR A 99 30.12 22.74 1.06
C TYR A 99 29.80 23.53 2.33
N ARG A 100 30.66 23.45 3.36
CA ARG A 100 30.50 24.21 4.62
C ARG A 100 30.47 25.72 4.43
N LYS A 101 31.10 26.24 3.36
CA LYS A 101 31.12 27.67 3.00
C LYS A 101 29.86 28.18 2.27
N ARG A 102 28.85 27.33 2.02
CA ARG A 102 27.59 27.72 1.35
C ARG A 102 26.35 27.80 2.27
N SER A 103 26.48 27.48 3.56
CA SER A 103 25.36 27.47 4.52
C SER A 103 25.13 28.79 5.28
N HIS A 104 25.94 29.82 5.03
CA HIS A 104 25.92 31.09 5.78
C HIS A 104 25.40 32.27 4.95
N SER A 105 24.14 32.19 4.52
CA SER A 105 23.38 33.33 4.00
C SER A 105 21.88 33.10 4.25
N ASN A 106 21.20 34.08 4.85
CA ASN A 106 19.79 33.99 5.29
C ASN A 106 18.81 33.56 4.19
N ALA A 107 17.88 32.67 4.53
CA ALA A 107 16.59 32.51 3.84
C ALA A 107 15.51 32.04 4.85
N HIS A 108 14.31 32.60 4.74
CA HIS A 108 13.17 32.25 5.61
C HIS A 108 12.54 30.90 5.20
N HIS A 109 11.61 30.39 6.01
CA HIS A 109 10.74 29.27 5.64
C HIS A 109 9.96 29.55 4.35
N ASN A 110 10.46 29.03 3.24
CA ASN A 110 9.71 28.71 2.03
C ASN A 110 10.43 27.56 1.31
N SER A 111 9.80 26.39 1.20
CA SER A 111 10.35 25.29 0.39
C SER A 111 10.26 25.68 -1.08
N PRO A 112 11.38 25.75 -1.84
CA PRO A 112 11.33 26.10 -3.26
C PRO A 112 10.80 24.96 -4.15
N TYR A 113 10.47 23.81 -3.56
CA TYR A 113 9.87 22.67 -4.24
C TYR A 113 8.41 22.52 -3.79
N PRO A 114 7.43 23.00 -4.59
CA PRO A 114 6.05 22.54 -4.47
C PRO A 114 5.95 21.04 -4.79
N TRP A 115 4.82 20.42 -4.43
CA TRP A 115 4.61 18.96 -4.46
C TRP A 115 4.53 18.35 -5.87
N THR A 116 4.62 19.19 -6.91
CA THR A 116 4.06 18.98 -8.24
C THR A 116 5.06 18.43 -9.28
N SER A 117 5.92 17.46 -8.92
CA SER A 117 6.81 16.85 -9.93
C SER A 117 7.34 15.45 -9.57
N PHE A 118 6.44 14.46 -9.49
CA PHE A 118 6.82 13.06 -9.71
C PHE A 118 7.08 12.75 -11.20
N GLU A 119 6.79 13.68 -12.12
CA GLU A 119 7.04 13.52 -13.56
C GLU A 119 8.48 13.16 -13.89
N ASN A 120 9.46 13.87 -13.29
CA ASN A 120 10.89 13.70 -13.59
C ASN A 120 11.36 12.25 -13.40
N LEU A 121 10.91 11.64 -12.29
CA LEU A 121 11.28 10.33 -11.76
C LEU A 121 11.16 9.17 -12.76
N LEU A 122 10.36 9.30 -13.83
CA LEU A 122 10.01 8.21 -14.74
C LEU A 122 9.96 8.63 -16.24
N THR A 123 10.76 9.64 -16.62
CA THR A 123 10.92 10.10 -18.03
C THR A 123 11.86 9.22 -18.86
N LYS A 124 12.15 9.62 -20.12
CA LYS A 124 12.89 8.85 -21.15
C LYS A 124 14.34 8.49 -20.80
N ASN A 125 14.84 8.90 -19.63
CA ASN A 125 16.25 8.87 -19.26
C ASN A 125 16.79 7.48 -18.88
N ASP A 126 15.93 6.47 -18.65
CA ASP A 126 16.29 5.04 -18.57
C ASP A 126 17.19 4.61 -19.76
N LYS A 127 17.02 5.22 -20.94
CA LYS A 127 17.79 4.91 -22.17
C LYS A 127 19.06 5.74 -22.35
N ASN A 128 19.28 6.79 -21.58
CA ASN A 128 20.47 7.63 -21.68
C ASN A 128 21.58 7.08 -20.78
N LYS A 129 22.49 6.29 -21.38
CA LYS A 129 23.59 5.62 -20.66
C LYS A 129 24.46 6.60 -19.87
N ASP A 130 24.76 7.78 -20.42
CA ASP A 130 25.70 8.71 -19.80
C ASP A 130 25.05 9.54 -18.68
N TYR A 131 23.75 9.86 -18.81
CA TYR A 131 22.95 10.34 -17.69
C TYR A 131 22.94 9.30 -16.56
N GLN A 132 22.66 8.02 -16.85
CA GLN A 132 22.62 6.96 -15.84
C GLN A 132 23.98 6.71 -15.16
N LYS A 133 25.09 6.77 -15.91
CA LYS A 133 26.46 6.79 -15.31
C LYS A 133 26.61 7.96 -14.34
N GLY A 134 26.15 9.16 -14.73
CA GLY A 134 26.15 10.35 -13.87
C GLY A 134 25.33 10.16 -12.59
N ARG A 135 24.13 9.56 -12.67
CA ARG A 135 23.30 9.20 -11.52
C ARG A 135 24.03 8.22 -10.59
N VAL A 136 24.62 7.16 -11.13
CA VAL A 136 25.37 6.16 -10.35
C VAL A 136 26.60 6.78 -9.65
N ALA A 137 27.35 7.65 -10.33
CA ALA A 137 28.49 8.35 -9.74
C ALA A 137 28.07 9.31 -8.61
N LEU A 138 26.99 10.08 -8.82
CA LEU A 138 26.40 10.98 -7.82
C LEU A 138 25.96 10.21 -6.58
N PHE A 139 25.12 9.17 -6.73
CA PHE A 139 24.63 8.42 -5.59
C PHE A 139 25.72 7.62 -4.87
N ARG A 140 26.75 7.10 -5.56
CA ARG A 140 27.92 6.51 -4.88
C ARG A 140 28.59 7.52 -3.95
N LYS A 141 28.80 8.77 -4.40
CA LYS A 141 29.39 9.82 -3.55
C LYS A 141 28.48 10.16 -2.35
N LEU A 142 27.17 10.23 -2.55
CA LEU A 142 26.24 10.53 -1.46
C LEU A 142 26.17 9.38 -0.45
N LEU A 143 26.02 8.14 -0.89
CA LEU A 143 25.95 6.96 -0.01
C LEU A 143 27.21 6.75 0.86
N ILE A 144 28.38 7.23 0.41
CA ILE A 144 29.63 7.24 1.22
C ILE A 144 29.54 8.26 2.38
N GLY A 145 28.76 9.33 2.23
CA GLY A 145 28.53 10.35 3.27
C GLY A 145 27.15 10.24 3.92
N TYR A 146 26.58 9.04 4.01
CA TYR A 146 25.33 8.77 4.72
C TYR A 146 25.67 8.23 6.12
N PRO A 147 25.05 8.72 7.22
CA PRO A 147 23.72 9.37 7.29
C PRO A 147 23.65 10.86 6.92
N GLU A 148 24.73 11.64 6.98
CA GLU A 148 24.68 13.11 6.92
C GLU A 148 24.06 13.66 5.63
N THR A 149 24.34 13.04 4.48
CA THR A 149 23.80 13.41 3.15
C THR A 149 22.40 12.88 2.88
N ARG A 150 21.67 12.34 3.87
CA ARG A 150 20.31 11.79 3.65
C ARG A 150 19.36 12.78 2.98
N PHE A 151 19.50 14.09 3.25
CA PHE A 151 18.73 15.13 2.59
C PHE A 151 19.03 15.21 1.08
N GLU A 152 20.30 15.26 0.69
CA GLU A 152 20.75 15.17 -0.70
C GLU A 152 20.23 13.90 -1.38
N ILE A 153 20.36 12.73 -0.73
CA ILE A 153 19.88 11.45 -1.29
C ILE A 153 18.38 11.53 -1.61
N VAL A 154 17.56 12.01 -0.66
CA VAL A 154 16.12 12.19 -0.86
C VAL A 154 15.82 13.24 -1.93
N ARG A 155 16.56 14.36 -1.98
CA ARG A 155 16.38 15.42 -2.98
C ARG A 155 16.68 14.90 -4.39
N GLU A 156 17.84 14.31 -4.60
CA GLU A 156 18.24 13.80 -5.91
C GLU A 156 17.32 12.66 -6.36
N ALA A 157 16.90 11.78 -5.45
CA ALA A 157 16.02 10.65 -5.76
C ALA A 157 14.64 11.06 -6.33
N ARG A 158 14.15 12.28 -6.04
CA ARG A 158 12.94 12.83 -6.68
C ARG A 158 13.08 13.04 -8.19
N ALA A 159 14.31 13.12 -8.70
CA ALA A 159 14.57 13.27 -10.14
C ALA A 159 14.74 11.92 -10.86
N ASP A 160 15.35 10.91 -10.22
CA ASP A 160 15.52 9.53 -10.71
C ASP A 160 16.23 8.65 -9.66
N ILE A 161 15.96 7.33 -9.64
CA ILE A 161 16.67 6.34 -8.82
C ILE A 161 17.35 5.31 -9.74
N PRO A 162 18.70 5.39 -9.93
CA PRO A 162 19.41 4.49 -10.83
C PRO A 162 19.34 3.05 -10.33
N GLY A 163 18.85 2.14 -11.17
CA GLY A 163 18.39 0.82 -10.72
C GLY A 163 19.45 -0.06 -10.04
N VAL A 164 20.73 0.14 -10.36
CA VAL A 164 21.87 -0.59 -9.77
C VAL A 164 22.09 -0.25 -8.28
N LEU A 165 21.62 0.93 -7.82
CA LEU A 165 21.78 1.40 -6.44
C LEU A 165 20.44 1.54 -5.70
N ARG A 166 19.33 1.04 -6.28
CA ARG A 166 17.99 1.23 -5.71
C ARG A 166 17.87 0.63 -4.31
N GLY A 167 18.55 -0.49 -4.01
CA GLY A 167 18.55 -1.11 -2.68
C GLY A 167 19.14 -0.21 -1.59
N GLU A 168 20.32 0.37 -1.85
CA GLU A 168 21.02 1.33 -0.99
C GLU A 168 20.23 2.64 -0.85
N ILE A 169 19.72 3.18 -1.96
CA ILE A 169 18.98 4.45 -1.98
C ILE A 169 17.66 4.31 -1.21
N TRP A 170 16.92 3.21 -1.39
CA TRP A 170 15.72 2.93 -0.61
C TRP A 170 16.01 2.79 0.90
N ALA A 171 17.11 2.12 1.27
CA ALA A 171 17.54 2.00 2.66
C ALA A 171 17.79 3.40 3.28
N ALA A 172 18.53 4.26 2.58
CA ALA A 172 18.79 5.63 3.03
C ALA A 172 17.51 6.50 3.12
N ILE A 173 16.57 6.36 2.16
CA ILE A 173 15.27 7.03 2.22
C ILE A 173 14.44 6.54 3.41
N LEU A 174 14.51 5.24 3.74
CA LEU A 174 13.84 4.62 4.88
C LEU A 174 14.50 4.94 6.24
N GLY A 175 15.74 5.45 6.25
CA GLY A 175 16.49 5.69 7.49
C GLY A 175 17.13 4.42 8.07
N VAL A 176 17.38 3.42 7.23
CA VAL A 176 18.20 2.26 7.60
C VAL A 176 19.66 2.70 7.60
N GLU A 177 20.19 2.95 8.79
CA GLU A 177 21.59 3.34 8.98
C GLU A 177 22.54 2.14 8.93
N GLN A 178 23.81 2.43 8.59
CA GLN A 178 25.00 1.60 8.79
C GLN A 178 24.83 0.08 8.58
N ASP A 179 25.28 -0.42 7.43
CA ASP A 179 25.28 -1.86 7.10
C ASP A 179 25.85 -2.75 8.22
N LEU A 180 26.82 -2.28 9.01
CA LEU A 180 27.36 -3.02 10.17
C LEU A 180 26.33 -3.25 11.28
N GLU A 181 25.53 -2.26 11.64
CA GLU A 181 24.52 -2.38 12.71
C GLU A 181 23.31 -3.19 12.24
N ALA A 182 22.88 -2.96 10.99
CA ALA A 182 21.90 -3.83 10.32
C ALA A 182 22.35 -5.29 10.34
N LYS A 183 23.63 -5.56 10.05
CA LYS A 183 24.20 -6.91 10.10
C LYS A 183 24.25 -7.49 11.52
N LYS A 184 24.77 -6.76 12.52
CA LYS A 184 24.80 -7.20 13.93
C LYS A 184 23.42 -7.65 14.40
N LEU A 185 22.39 -6.83 14.11
CA LEU A 185 21.00 -7.10 14.46
C LEU A 185 20.45 -8.34 13.75
N TYR A 186 20.71 -8.49 12.44
CA TYR A 186 20.26 -9.65 11.66
C TYR A 186 20.96 -10.94 12.09
N ASP A 187 22.28 -10.92 12.29
CA ASP A 187 23.06 -12.07 12.74
C ASP A 187 22.65 -12.48 14.17
N LEU A 188 22.35 -11.52 15.06
CA LEU A 188 21.78 -11.77 16.39
C LEU A 188 20.42 -12.49 16.30
N LEU A 189 19.54 -12.09 15.38
CA LEU A 189 18.22 -12.71 15.18
C LEU A 189 18.33 -14.11 14.57
N LEU A 190 19.26 -14.35 13.65
CA LEU A 190 19.55 -15.69 13.13
C LEU A 190 20.13 -16.60 14.23
N ASN A 191 21.01 -16.09 15.09
CA ASN A 191 21.51 -16.82 16.25
C ASN A 191 20.41 -17.13 17.27
N LYS A 192 19.52 -16.16 17.57
CA LYS A 192 18.32 -16.40 18.40
C LYS A 192 17.39 -17.43 17.78
N MET A 193 17.20 -17.43 16.46
CA MET A 193 16.41 -18.42 15.73
C MET A 193 16.95 -19.85 15.94
N ASN A 194 18.27 -20.02 15.81
CA ASN A 194 18.94 -21.31 15.90
C ASN A 194 19.05 -21.84 17.34
N ASN A 195 19.34 -20.97 18.30
CA ASN A 195 19.72 -21.36 19.66
C ASN A 195 18.56 -21.31 20.68
N THR A 196 17.60 -20.39 20.49
CA THR A 196 16.58 -20.07 21.52
C THR A 196 15.14 -20.10 21.02
N ALA A 197 14.88 -19.93 19.72
CA ALA A 197 13.53 -19.98 19.18
C ALA A 197 13.10 -21.40 18.77
N ARG A 198 14.07 -22.29 18.49
CA ARG A 198 13.81 -23.69 18.13
C ARG A 198 14.47 -24.67 19.10
N ARG A 199 13.71 -25.68 19.55
CA ARG A 199 14.18 -26.81 20.37
C ARG A 199 13.66 -28.12 19.76
N ASN A 200 14.53 -29.12 19.65
CA ASN A 200 14.23 -30.40 18.97
C ASN A 200 13.64 -30.20 17.55
N GLY A 201 14.09 -29.18 16.82
CA GLY A 201 13.61 -28.83 15.48
C GLY A 201 12.31 -28.03 15.40
N ARG A 202 11.48 -27.99 16.45
CA ARG A 202 10.22 -27.21 16.52
C ARG A 202 10.43 -25.85 17.18
N TRP A 203 9.51 -24.92 16.94
CA TRP A 203 9.52 -23.61 17.60
C TRP A 203 9.04 -23.68 19.06
N MET A 204 9.47 -22.71 19.88
CA MET A 204 9.11 -22.61 21.30
C MET A 204 7.83 -21.80 21.59
N SER A 205 7.20 -21.23 20.55
CA SER A 205 5.86 -20.62 20.55
C SER A 205 5.02 -21.19 19.40
N ALA A 206 3.71 -21.34 19.61
CA ALA A 206 2.81 -21.89 18.60
C ALA A 206 2.62 -20.92 17.42
N GLU A 207 2.64 -19.62 17.70
CA GLU A 207 2.61 -18.52 16.73
C GLU A 207 3.79 -18.57 15.76
N CYS A 208 5.03 -18.80 16.25
CA CYS A 208 6.18 -19.01 15.37
C CYS A 208 6.06 -20.30 14.55
N GLU A 209 5.52 -21.39 15.12
CA GLU A 209 5.31 -22.64 14.38
C GLU A 209 4.23 -22.50 13.28
N ALA A 210 3.18 -21.71 13.52
CA ALA A 210 2.17 -21.37 12.53
C ALA A 210 2.75 -20.46 11.43
N SER A 211 3.48 -19.42 11.81
CA SER A 211 4.16 -18.49 10.89
C SER A 211 5.13 -19.23 9.96
N ASP A 212 5.95 -20.14 10.50
CA ASP A 212 6.92 -20.92 9.72
C ASP A 212 6.27 -21.91 8.75
N ARG A 213 5.14 -22.52 9.15
CA ARG A 213 4.31 -23.32 8.23
C ARG A 213 3.79 -22.48 7.07
N GLN A 214 3.28 -21.28 7.34
CA GLN A 214 2.76 -20.40 6.29
C GLN A 214 3.88 -19.89 5.36
N ILE A 215 5.02 -19.44 5.91
CA ILE A 215 6.21 -19.04 5.14
C ILE A 215 6.66 -20.17 4.19
N ALA A 216 6.63 -21.43 4.64
CA ALA A 216 7.01 -22.58 3.82
C ALA A 216 6.05 -22.85 2.63
N VAL A 217 4.79 -22.37 2.70
CA VAL A 217 3.80 -22.47 1.63
C VAL A 217 3.77 -21.22 0.74
N ASP A 218 4.06 -20.04 1.30
CA ASP A 218 4.03 -18.77 0.56
C ASP A 218 5.30 -18.54 -0.27
N VAL A 219 6.50 -18.78 0.29
CA VAL A 219 7.77 -18.50 -0.40
C VAL A 219 7.93 -19.22 -1.74
N PRO A 220 7.51 -20.50 -1.91
CA PRO A 220 7.53 -21.18 -3.21
C PRO A 220 6.50 -20.68 -4.23
N ARG A 221 5.57 -19.79 -3.83
CA ARG A 221 4.54 -19.18 -4.69
C ARG A 221 4.83 -17.69 -4.97
N CYS A 222 5.53 -17.03 -4.06
CA CYS A 222 5.93 -15.63 -4.09
C CYS A 222 6.71 -15.28 -5.39
N HIS A 223 6.15 -14.41 -6.24
CA HIS A 223 6.79 -13.85 -7.45
C HIS A 223 7.57 -14.85 -8.34
N GLN A 224 7.08 -16.09 -8.56
CA GLN A 224 7.86 -17.14 -9.26
C GLN A 224 8.16 -16.87 -10.76
N TYR A 225 7.64 -15.79 -11.34
CA TYR A 225 8.10 -15.29 -12.65
C TYR A 225 9.48 -14.61 -12.60
N ASN A 226 9.94 -14.18 -11.41
CA ASN A 226 11.24 -13.55 -11.23
C ASN A 226 12.34 -14.60 -11.00
N LYS A 227 13.38 -14.59 -11.85
CA LYS A 227 14.46 -15.59 -11.83
C LYS A 227 15.20 -15.73 -10.50
N LEU A 228 15.33 -14.65 -9.71
CA LEU A 228 15.98 -14.73 -8.40
C LEU A 228 15.06 -15.39 -7.37
N LEU A 229 13.79 -14.96 -7.31
CA LEU A 229 12.81 -15.48 -6.35
C LEU A 229 12.29 -16.89 -6.67
N ALA A 230 12.39 -17.33 -7.93
CA ALA A 230 12.18 -18.72 -8.34
C ALA A 230 13.35 -19.65 -8.00
N SER A 231 14.54 -19.11 -7.68
CA SER A 231 15.72 -19.92 -7.37
C SER A 231 15.69 -20.43 -5.92
N LYS A 232 16.26 -21.63 -5.69
CA LYS A 232 16.44 -22.20 -4.35
C LYS A 232 17.16 -21.23 -3.39
N THR A 233 18.11 -20.46 -3.91
CA THR A 233 18.83 -19.41 -3.17
C THR A 233 17.91 -18.25 -2.78
N GLY A 234 17.04 -17.80 -3.69
CA GLY A 234 16.03 -16.77 -3.42
C GLY A 234 14.99 -17.21 -2.41
N HIS A 235 14.45 -18.44 -2.54
CA HIS A 235 13.58 -19.04 -1.53
C HIS A 235 14.26 -19.04 -0.16
N ALA A 236 15.49 -19.56 -0.07
CA ALA A 236 16.22 -19.63 1.20
C ALA A 236 16.52 -18.25 1.82
N LYS A 237 16.81 -17.23 1.00
CA LYS A 237 17.01 -15.84 1.44
C LYS A 237 15.72 -15.22 1.96
N LEU A 238 14.64 -15.30 1.19
CA LEU A 238 13.33 -14.78 1.58
C LEU A 238 12.82 -15.46 2.86
N THR A 239 12.93 -16.79 2.97
CA THR A 239 12.61 -17.53 4.20
C THR A 239 13.44 -17.07 5.41
N ARG A 240 14.73 -16.77 5.26
CA ARG A 240 15.53 -16.25 6.40
C ARG A 240 15.09 -14.86 6.83
N VAL A 241 14.87 -13.93 5.91
CA VAL A 241 14.39 -12.57 6.24
C VAL A 241 13.02 -12.61 6.92
N LEU A 242 12.09 -13.43 6.41
CA LEU A 242 10.76 -13.63 7.01
C LEU A 242 10.80 -14.34 8.38
N ARG A 243 11.77 -15.24 8.61
CA ARG A 243 11.96 -15.86 9.94
C ARG A 243 12.62 -14.91 10.94
N ALA A 244 13.57 -14.08 10.50
CA ALA A 244 14.14 -13.02 11.33
C ALA A 244 13.06 -12.00 11.73
N TRP A 245 12.11 -11.68 10.84
CA TRP A 245 10.92 -10.88 11.17
C TRP A 245 10.11 -11.48 12.32
N VAL A 246 9.76 -12.76 12.20
CA VAL A 246 8.96 -13.47 13.21
C VAL A 246 9.68 -13.53 14.56
N VAL A 247 10.99 -13.80 14.59
CA VAL A 247 11.80 -13.84 15.83
C VAL A 247 11.97 -12.47 16.48
N ASP A 248 12.01 -11.39 15.71
CA ASP A 248 12.13 -10.03 16.22
C ASP A 248 10.85 -9.52 16.91
N HIS A 249 9.69 -10.05 16.52
CA HIS A 249 8.38 -9.64 17.02
C HIS A 249 7.71 -10.64 17.98
N ASP A 250 8.32 -11.81 18.24
CA ASP A 250 7.85 -12.75 19.26
C ASP A 250 8.14 -12.22 20.69
N THR A 251 7.10 -11.66 21.32
CA THR A 251 7.16 -11.12 22.69
C THR A 251 7.43 -12.21 23.74
N SER A 252 7.12 -13.49 23.47
CA SER A 252 7.29 -14.58 24.43
C SER A 252 8.76 -14.89 24.76
N VAL A 253 9.69 -14.40 23.93
CA VAL A 253 11.13 -14.42 24.22
C VAL A 253 11.48 -13.44 25.35
N VAL A 254 10.87 -12.25 25.36
CA VAL A 254 11.11 -11.18 26.35
C VAL A 254 10.51 -11.57 27.71
N ASP A 255 9.28 -12.07 27.71
CA ASP A 255 8.58 -12.45 28.95
C ASP A 255 9.27 -13.61 29.68
N ARG A 256 9.87 -14.56 28.94
CA ARG A 256 10.60 -15.70 29.55
C ARG A 256 11.99 -15.33 30.10
N VAL A 257 12.63 -14.28 29.59
CA VAL A 257 13.85 -13.73 30.21
C VAL A 257 13.51 -13.13 31.57
N ARG A 258 12.41 -12.37 31.66
CA ARG A 258 11.89 -11.83 32.94
C ARG A 258 11.46 -12.91 33.94
N SER A 259 10.99 -14.08 33.50
CA SER A 259 10.68 -15.19 34.44
C SER A 259 11.91 -15.96 34.92
N ASN A 260 13.08 -15.81 34.27
CA ASN A 260 14.32 -16.51 34.59
C ASN A 260 15.41 -15.59 35.18
N SER A 261 15.12 -14.32 35.45
CA SER A 261 16.10 -13.36 35.98
C SER A 261 16.57 -13.74 37.39
N ASN A 262 17.84 -14.12 37.51
CA ASN A 262 18.48 -14.39 38.79
C ASN A 262 18.57 -13.09 39.63
N PRO A 263 18.05 -13.02 40.87
CA PRO A 263 17.96 -11.78 41.66
C PRO A 263 19.30 -11.17 42.13
N HIS A 264 20.43 -11.64 41.60
CA HIS A 264 21.78 -11.08 41.80
C HIS A 264 22.51 -10.76 40.47
N ALA A 265 21.82 -10.76 39.33
CA ALA A 265 22.37 -10.20 38.09
C ALA A 265 22.42 -8.65 38.19
N PRO A 266 23.44 -7.99 37.60
CA PRO A 266 23.48 -6.53 37.51
C PRO A 266 22.35 -6.00 36.59
N PRO A 267 21.97 -4.71 36.67
CA PRO A 267 20.90 -4.15 35.86
C PRO A 267 21.24 -4.14 34.37
N GLU A 268 20.49 -4.89 33.55
CA GLU A 268 20.54 -4.82 32.09
C GLU A 268 19.72 -3.60 31.59
N GLU A 269 20.15 -2.38 31.92
CA GLU A 269 19.43 -1.14 31.56
C GLU A 269 19.19 -1.03 30.05
N GLU A 270 20.18 -1.39 29.22
CA GLU A 270 20.10 -1.35 27.76
C GLU A 270 19.03 -2.31 27.16
N LEU A 271 18.65 -3.37 27.88
CA LEU A 271 17.56 -4.28 27.48
C LEU A 271 16.18 -3.84 27.96
N LEU A 272 16.10 -2.89 28.91
CA LEU A 272 14.82 -2.40 29.42
C LEU A 272 14.14 -1.44 28.44
N ASP A 273 14.88 -0.51 27.83
CA ASP A 273 14.33 0.46 26.88
C ASP A 273 13.77 -0.23 25.62
N ASP A 274 14.53 -1.15 25.02
CA ASP A 274 14.09 -1.91 23.83
C ASP A 274 12.85 -2.79 24.16
N ALA A 275 12.77 -3.32 25.39
CA ALA A 275 11.61 -4.06 25.88
C ALA A 275 10.39 -3.16 26.21
N VAL A 276 10.60 -1.89 26.58
CA VAL A 276 9.51 -0.90 26.75
C VAL A 276 8.96 -0.48 25.39
N ILE A 277 9.85 -0.15 24.44
CA ILE A 277 9.47 0.23 23.06
C ILE A 277 8.69 -0.91 22.36
N LYS A 278 9.10 -2.17 22.55
CA LYS A 278 8.36 -3.33 22.01
C LYS A 278 7.01 -3.55 22.70
N LYS A 279 6.82 -3.12 23.96
CA LYS A 279 5.56 -3.30 24.70
C LYS A 279 4.43 -2.41 24.17
N GLU A 280 4.73 -1.22 23.66
CA GLU A 280 3.72 -0.30 23.09
C GLU A 280 3.19 -0.73 21.71
N LYS A 281 3.97 -1.50 20.93
CA LYS A 281 3.59 -1.91 19.57
C LYS A 281 2.68 -3.15 19.51
N GLY A 282 2.67 -3.97 20.55
CA GLY A 282 2.02 -5.28 20.57
C GLY A 282 2.75 -6.33 19.70
N PRO A 283 2.38 -7.62 19.83
CA PRO A 283 3.00 -8.69 19.04
C PRO A 283 2.56 -8.61 17.56
N LEU A 284 3.54 -8.45 16.67
CA LEU A 284 3.32 -8.62 15.23
C LEU A 284 3.52 -10.08 14.84
N VAL A 285 2.72 -10.56 13.89
CA VAL A 285 2.70 -11.94 13.40
C VAL A 285 2.88 -11.99 11.89
N TYR A 286 3.24 -13.15 11.35
CA TYR A 286 3.24 -13.35 9.91
C TYR A 286 1.79 -13.40 9.39
N TRP A 287 1.46 -12.50 8.46
CA TRP A 287 0.28 -12.60 7.61
C TRP A 287 0.70 -12.85 6.16
N GLN A 288 -0.07 -13.69 5.44
CA GLN A 288 0.12 -13.96 4.02
C GLN A 288 0.12 -12.63 3.24
N GLY A 289 1.15 -12.40 2.41
CA GLY A 289 1.43 -11.11 1.77
C GLY A 289 2.67 -10.41 2.33
N LEU A 290 3.15 -10.76 3.53
CA LEU A 290 4.44 -10.26 4.04
C LEU A 290 5.62 -10.77 3.20
N ASP A 291 5.51 -11.97 2.63
CA ASP A 291 6.39 -12.51 1.59
C ASP A 291 6.51 -11.55 0.40
N SER A 292 5.37 -11.09 -0.12
CA SER A 292 5.26 -10.22 -1.29
C SER A 292 5.76 -8.81 -0.96
N LEU A 293 5.50 -8.32 0.25
CA LEU A 293 6.05 -7.04 0.77
C LEU A 293 7.58 -7.11 0.99
N THR A 294 8.13 -8.28 1.28
CA THR A 294 9.58 -8.49 1.52
C THR A 294 10.37 -8.74 0.23
N ALA A 295 9.74 -9.35 -0.77
CA ALA A 295 10.36 -9.75 -2.04
C ALA A 295 11.11 -8.63 -2.78
N PRO A 296 10.59 -7.38 -2.93
CA PRO A 296 11.34 -6.27 -3.54
C PRO A 296 12.68 -5.99 -2.86
N PHE A 297 12.73 -5.99 -1.52
CA PHE A 297 13.96 -5.72 -0.79
C PHE A 297 14.97 -6.87 -0.89
N VAL A 298 14.51 -8.12 -0.91
CA VAL A 298 15.37 -9.31 -1.09
C VAL A 298 15.94 -9.38 -2.51
N VAL A 299 15.21 -8.94 -3.53
CA VAL A 299 15.74 -8.82 -4.90
C VAL A 299 16.77 -7.70 -5.00
N LEU A 300 16.47 -6.51 -4.46
CA LEU A 300 17.36 -5.35 -4.53
C LEU A 300 18.62 -5.47 -3.66
N ASN A 301 18.57 -6.24 -2.58
CA ASN A 301 19.70 -6.46 -1.66
C ASN A 301 20.06 -7.95 -1.58
N PHE A 302 20.05 -8.66 -2.72
CA PHE A 302 20.21 -10.12 -2.76
C PHE A 302 21.53 -10.61 -2.11
N HIS A 303 22.59 -9.80 -2.17
CA HIS A 303 23.87 -10.10 -1.54
C HIS A 303 23.94 -9.70 -0.05
N PHE A 304 22.95 -8.94 0.46
CA PHE A 304 22.99 -8.35 1.78
C PHE A 304 21.61 -8.34 2.49
N GLU A 305 21.21 -9.54 2.93
CA GLU A 305 19.91 -9.82 3.56
C GLU A 305 19.61 -8.95 4.79
N ALA A 306 20.63 -8.54 5.54
CA ALA A 306 20.49 -7.68 6.71
C ALA A 306 19.85 -6.32 6.37
N ARG A 307 20.25 -5.68 5.26
CA ARG A 307 19.63 -4.43 4.81
C ARG A 307 18.21 -4.67 4.28
N ALA A 308 17.95 -5.81 3.63
CA ALA A 308 16.58 -6.18 3.25
C ALA A 308 15.67 -6.31 4.48
N PHE A 309 16.16 -6.93 5.55
CA PHE A 309 15.48 -7.07 6.84
C PHE A 309 15.22 -5.72 7.53
N CYS A 310 16.21 -4.83 7.60
CA CYS A 310 16.01 -3.50 8.18
C CYS A 310 15.07 -2.62 7.32
N CYS A 311 15.11 -2.75 5.99
CA CYS A 311 14.19 -2.05 5.09
C CYS A 311 12.73 -2.49 5.28
N ILE A 312 12.44 -3.79 5.43
CA ILE A 312 11.07 -4.23 5.71
C ILE A 312 10.57 -3.75 7.08
N ARG A 313 11.45 -3.66 8.10
CA ARG A 313 11.11 -3.05 9.41
C ARG A 313 10.71 -1.58 9.25
N ALA A 314 11.56 -0.77 8.62
CA ALA A 314 11.28 0.64 8.40
C ALA A 314 10.04 0.86 7.50
N LEU A 315 9.80 0.00 6.50
CA LEU A 315 8.60 0.08 5.66
C LEU A 315 7.32 -0.23 6.44
N VAL A 316 7.30 -1.31 7.23
CA VAL A 316 6.12 -1.71 8.00
C VAL A 316 5.74 -0.64 9.03
N ASP A 317 6.72 -0.12 9.78
CA ASP A 317 6.48 0.98 10.74
C ASP A 317 5.99 2.28 10.05
N LYS A 318 6.43 2.58 8.82
CA LYS A 318 6.13 3.84 8.10
C LYS A 318 4.86 3.81 7.23
N PHE A 319 4.35 2.63 6.83
CA PHE A 319 3.25 2.55 5.85
C PHE A 319 2.09 1.62 6.24
N VAL A 320 2.37 0.53 6.95
CA VAL A 320 1.39 -0.55 7.24
C VAL A 320 1.39 -0.91 8.74
N LYS A 321 1.63 0.08 9.59
CA LYS A 321 1.61 -0.03 11.05
C LYS A 321 0.26 -0.59 11.51
N GLY A 322 0.30 -1.64 12.33
CA GLY A 322 -0.89 -2.34 12.82
C GLY A 322 -1.44 -3.41 11.87
N PHE A 323 -1.14 -3.40 10.57
CA PHE A 323 -1.69 -4.40 9.63
C PHE A 323 -1.13 -5.82 9.88
N PHE A 324 0.05 -5.92 10.48
CA PHE A 324 0.69 -7.18 10.86
C PHE A 324 0.53 -7.53 12.35
N ALA A 325 -0.32 -6.83 13.10
CA ALA A 325 -0.64 -7.20 14.48
C ALA A 325 -1.43 -8.52 14.54
N LYS A 326 -1.43 -9.19 15.70
CA LYS A 326 -2.21 -10.43 15.92
C LYS A 326 -3.72 -10.22 15.74
N ASP A 327 -4.21 -9.04 16.10
CA ASP A 327 -5.49 -8.49 15.64
C ASP A 327 -5.19 -7.22 14.85
N ASN A 328 -5.57 -7.21 13.57
CA ASN A 328 -5.37 -6.11 12.63
C ASN A 328 -6.71 -5.51 12.13
N SER A 329 -7.85 -5.98 12.68
CA SER A 329 -9.22 -5.64 12.23
C SER A 329 -9.42 -4.13 12.11
N HIS A 330 -9.31 -3.40 13.23
CA HIS A 330 -9.45 -1.95 13.29
C HIS A 330 -8.56 -1.23 12.27
N ALA A 331 -7.29 -1.63 12.12
CA ALA A 331 -6.35 -0.93 11.24
C ALA A 331 -6.70 -1.14 9.75
N MET A 332 -7.13 -2.36 9.39
CA MET A 332 -7.56 -2.68 8.03
C MET A 332 -8.92 -2.04 7.71
N GLU A 333 -9.88 -2.15 8.62
CA GLU A 333 -11.21 -1.52 8.50
C GLU A 333 -11.10 0.00 8.38
N GLU A 334 -10.22 0.66 9.13
CA GLU A 334 -10.04 2.12 9.07
C GLU A 334 -9.52 2.54 7.69
N ARG A 335 -8.57 1.75 7.14
CA ARG A 335 -8.01 1.96 5.81
C ARG A 335 -9.07 1.73 4.72
N LEU A 336 -9.83 0.64 4.80
CA LEU A 336 -10.86 0.28 3.82
C LEU A 336 -12.04 1.28 3.83
N ALA A 337 -12.56 1.61 5.02
CA ALA A 337 -13.63 2.59 5.15
C ALA A 337 -13.20 3.96 4.60
N THR A 338 -12.04 4.47 5.02
CA THR A 338 -11.49 5.74 4.50
C THR A 338 -11.33 5.70 2.98
N PHE A 339 -10.78 4.61 2.44
CA PHE A 339 -10.63 4.42 0.99
C PHE A 339 -11.97 4.42 0.23
N GLN A 340 -13.01 3.76 0.75
CA GLN A 340 -14.35 3.80 0.16
C GLN A 340 -14.91 5.24 0.11
N LYS A 341 -14.71 6.03 1.17
CA LYS A 341 -15.15 7.44 1.22
C LYS A 341 -14.37 8.29 0.22
N LEU A 342 -13.05 8.09 0.11
CA LEU A 342 -12.22 8.79 -0.87
C LEU A 342 -12.55 8.41 -2.32
N LEU A 343 -12.92 7.15 -2.58
CA LEU A 343 -13.40 6.72 -3.89
C LEU A 343 -14.70 7.43 -4.27
N ILE A 344 -15.70 7.44 -3.38
CA ILE A 344 -16.97 8.16 -3.60
C ILE A 344 -16.73 9.67 -3.74
N TYR A 345 -15.83 10.24 -2.94
CA TYR A 345 -15.47 11.66 -2.98
C TYR A 345 -14.89 12.09 -4.33
N HIS A 346 -14.12 11.23 -4.99
CA HIS A 346 -13.41 11.56 -6.24
C HIS A 346 -14.08 11.05 -7.51
N ASP A 347 -14.81 9.94 -7.43
CA ASP A 347 -15.49 9.27 -8.55
C ASP A 347 -16.78 8.60 -8.04
N PRO A 348 -17.84 9.40 -7.71
CA PRO A 348 -19.05 8.87 -7.10
C PRO A 348 -19.81 7.91 -8.01
N GLU A 349 -19.76 8.09 -9.33
CA GLU A 349 -20.30 7.15 -10.32
C GLU A 349 -19.67 5.76 -10.15
N LEU A 350 -18.34 5.67 -10.09
CA LEU A 350 -17.63 4.40 -9.92
C LEU A 350 -17.81 3.82 -8.51
N GLY A 351 -17.73 4.67 -7.47
CA GLY A 351 -17.91 4.26 -6.07
C GLY A 351 -19.30 3.68 -5.80
N LEU A 352 -20.35 4.31 -6.35
CA LEU A 352 -21.72 3.79 -6.26
C LEU A 352 -21.94 2.58 -7.15
N HIS A 353 -21.38 2.54 -8.37
CA HIS A 353 -21.53 1.36 -9.23
C HIS A 353 -21.00 0.09 -8.55
N LEU A 354 -19.77 0.14 -8.01
CA LEU A 354 -19.17 -0.98 -7.29
C LEU A 354 -19.99 -1.39 -6.05
N ARG A 355 -20.51 -0.40 -5.29
CA ARG A 355 -21.42 -0.65 -4.16
C ARG A 355 -22.73 -1.32 -4.60
N ASN A 356 -23.32 -0.88 -5.71
CA ASN A 356 -24.61 -1.37 -6.22
C ASN A 356 -24.53 -2.80 -6.77
N ILE A 357 -23.41 -3.19 -7.37
CA ILE A 357 -23.15 -4.59 -7.77
C ILE A 357 -22.67 -5.48 -6.61
N GLY A 358 -22.63 -4.97 -5.37
CA GLY A 358 -22.18 -5.70 -4.18
C GLY A 358 -20.67 -5.94 -4.09
N PHE A 359 -19.86 -5.24 -4.90
CA PHE A 359 -18.42 -5.43 -4.99
C PHE A 359 -17.66 -4.46 -4.06
N SER A 360 -17.65 -4.79 -2.77
CA SER A 360 -17.10 -3.94 -1.71
C SER A 360 -15.56 -3.98 -1.63
N ALA A 361 -14.95 -2.99 -0.96
CA ALA A 361 -13.49 -2.80 -0.95
C ALA A 361 -12.72 -3.96 -0.29
N GLU A 362 -13.35 -4.64 0.66
CA GLU A 362 -12.81 -5.79 1.40
C GLU A 362 -12.39 -6.92 0.44
N LEU A 363 -13.10 -7.07 -0.68
CA LEU A 363 -12.90 -8.15 -1.66
C LEU A 363 -11.62 -7.99 -2.50
N TYR A 364 -11.07 -6.78 -2.60
CA TYR A 364 -9.95 -6.48 -3.52
C TYR A 364 -8.84 -5.61 -2.92
N ALA A 365 -9.16 -4.67 -2.02
CA ALA A 365 -8.21 -3.68 -1.54
C ALA A 365 -7.39 -4.14 -0.32
N ILE A 366 -7.80 -5.22 0.38
CA ILE A 366 -7.00 -5.84 1.46
C ILE A 366 -5.58 -6.19 0.97
N PRO A 367 -5.37 -7.00 -0.08
CA PRO A 367 -4.01 -7.30 -0.58
C PRO A 367 -3.30 -6.06 -1.13
N TRP A 368 -4.02 -5.06 -1.65
CA TRP A 368 -3.43 -3.81 -2.13
C TRP A 368 -2.79 -3.02 -0.98
N PHE A 369 -3.50 -2.85 0.14
CA PHE A 369 -3.00 -2.07 1.28
C PHE A 369 -2.07 -2.88 2.18
N LEU A 370 -2.33 -4.17 2.41
CA LEU A 370 -1.47 -5.06 3.19
C LEU A 370 -0.07 -5.21 2.57
N THR A 371 0.01 -5.27 1.24
CA THR A 371 1.28 -5.53 0.52
C THR A 371 1.83 -4.32 -0.23
N LEU A 372 1.22 -3.14 -0.08
CA LEU A 372 1.53 -1.92 -0.85
C LEU A 372 1.60 -2.23 -2.36
N PHE A 373 0.55 -2.92 -2.83
CA PHE A 373 0.35 -3.50 -4.17
C PHE A 373 1.31 -4.62 -4.59
N ALA A 374 2.32 -5.00 -3.79
CA ALA A 374 3.35 -5.96 -4.19
C ALA A 374 2.79 -7.31 -4.63
N HIS A 375 1.71 -7.78 -4.01
CA HIS A 375 1.07 -9.05 -4.38
C HIS A 375 0.35 -9.02 -5.74
N VAL A 376 -0.07 -7.85 -6.24
CA VAL A 376 -0.97 -7.72 -7.40
C VAL A 376 -0.32 -7.11 -8.66
N LEU A 377 0.91 -6.60 -8.56
CA LEU A 377 1.65 -6.03 -9.70
C LEU A 377 2.97 -6.77 -9.96
N PRO A 378 3.45 -6.78 -11.23
CA PRO A 378 4.81 -7.18 -11.57
C PRO A 378 5.87 -6.42 -10.74
N ILE A 379 6.92 -7.11 -10.28
CA ILE A 379 7.93 -6.53 -9.37
C ILE A 379 8.67 -5.32 -9.99
N GLU A 380 8.79 -5.27 -11.31
CA GLU A 380 9.35 -4.15 -12.08
C GLU A 380 8.45 -2.89 -12.01
N LYS A 381 7.13 -3.10 -11.89
CA LYS A 381 6.15 -2.03 -11.64
C LYS A 381 6.17 -1.61 -10.17
N ILE A 382 6.40 -2.53 -9.25
CA ILE A 382 6.55 -2.24 -7.82
C ILE A 382 7.75 -1.34 -7.55
N PHE A 383 8.91 -1.56 -8.18
CA PHE A 383 10.03 -0.63 -8.06
C PHE A 383 9.63 0.81 -8.43
N LYS A 384 8.95 1.01 -9.55
CA LYS A 384 8.53 2.36 -10.02
C LYS A 384 7.42 2.97 -9.14
N LEU A 385 6.54 2.14 -8.57
CA LEU A 385 5.49 2.57 -7.64
C LEU A 385 6.07 2.96 -6.27
N TRP A 386 7.05 2.20 -5.78
CA TRP A 386 7.67 2.40 -4.48
C TRP A 386 8.74 3.50 -4.49
N ASP A 387 9.42 3.74 -5.61
CA ASP A 387 10.26 4.93 -5.79
C ASP A 387 9.45 6.20 -5.45
N ALA A 388 8.22 6.33 -5.96
CA ALA A 388 7.31 7.42 -5.62
C ALA A 388 6.78 7.34 -4.18
N LEU A 389 6.33 6.16 -3.73
CA LEU A 389 5.73 5.97 -2.39
C LEU A 389 6.72 6.31 -1.25
N LEU A 390 7.99 5.92 -1.38
CA LEU A 390 9.02 6.16 -0.37
C LEU A 390 9.39 7.65 -0.25
N LEU A 391 9.34 8.38 -1.37
CA LEU A 391 9.68 9.81 -1.50
C LEU A 391 8.51 10.76 -1.24
N SER A 392 7.26 10.27 -1.23
CA SER A 392 6.11 11.12 -0.89
C SER A 392 6.14 11.57 0.56
N SER A 393 6.00 12.88 0.79
CA SER A 393 5.82 13.46 2.12
C SER A 393 4.40 13.26 2.69
N SER A 394 3.48 12.69 1.90
CA SER A 394 2.14 12.25 2.33
C SER A 394 2.09 10.72 2.51
N SER A 395 3.22 10.13 2.93
CA SER A 395 3.56 8.71 2.77
C SER A 395 2.48 7.71 3.18
N HIS A 396 1.87 7.92 4.36
CA HIS A 396 0.94 6.95 4.97
C HIS A 396 -0.39 6.79 4.22
N HIS A 397 -0.82 7.79 3.44
CA HIS A 397 -2.16 7.83 2.81
C HIS A 397 -2.09 7.72 1.27
N LEU A 398 -0.92 7.98 0.67
CA LEU A 398 -0.71 7.85 -0.78
C LEU A 398 -1.17 6.48 -1.37
N PRO A 399 -1.08 5.32 -0.70
CA PRO A 399 -1.62 4.07 -1.22
C PRO A 399 -3.11 4.13 -1.62
N MET A 400 -3.94 4.89 -0.89
CA MET A 400 -5.37 5.04 -1.23
C MET A 400 -5.57 5.83 -2.53
N PHE A 401 -4.78 6.90 -2.72
CA PHE A 401 -4.80 7.69 -3.95
C PHE A 401 -4.22 6.93 -5.16
N LEU A 402 -3.16 6.14 -4.94
CA LEU A 402 -2.63 5.24 -5.96
C LEU A 402 -3.68 4.20 -6.37
N ALA A 403 -4.43 3.62 -5.43
CA ALA A 403 -5.54 2.71 -5.76
C ALA A 403 -6.59 3.39 -6.66
N ILE A 404 -7.04 4.61 -6.32
CA ILE A 404 -7.97 5.37 -7.17
C ILE A 404 -7.34 5.69 -8.53
N GLY A 405 -6.05 6.08 -8.58
CA GLY A 405 -5.30 6.33 -9.83
C GLY A 405 -5.14 5.11 -10.74
N MET A 406 -5.14 3.88 -10.18
CA MET A 406 -5.23 2.64 -10.96
C MET A 406 -6.67 2.37 -11.40
N MET A 407 -7.65 2.54 -10.52
CA MET A 407 -9.07 2.35 -10.83
C MET A 407 -9.58 3.28 -11.94
N LYS A 408 -9.10 4.53 -11.99
CA LYS A 408 -9.38 5.49 -13.09
C LYS A 408 -8.95 5.00 -14.47
N GLN A 409 -7.99 4.07 -14.55
CA GLN A 409 -7.57 3.44 -15.82
C GLN A 409 -8.52 2.29 -16.22
N LEU A 410 -9.17 1.63 -15.26
CA LEU A 410 -10.13 0.54 -15.47
C LEU A 410 -11.59 1.03 -15.55
N ARG A 411 -11.89 2.25 -15.10
CA ARG A 411 -13.22 2.88 -14.99
C ARG A 411 -14.19 2.55 -16.14
N GLY A 412 -13.75 2.71 -17.39
CA GLY A 412 -14.58 2.51 -18.59
C GLY A 412 -15.04 1.07 -18.84
N ASN A 413 -14.41 0.10 -18.17
CA ASN A 413 -14.83 -1.30 -18.12
C ASN A 413 -15.57 -1.60 -16.80
N LEU A 414 -15.11 -1.05 -15.67
CA LEU A 414 -15.74 -1.26 -14.35
C LEU A 414 -17.19 -0.74 -14.30
N LEU A 415 -17.49 0.39 -14.92
CA LEU A 415 -18.87 0.93 -15.02
C LEU A 415 -19.80 0.08 -15.91
N LYS A 416 -19.28 -0.95 -16.57
CA LYS A 416 -20.03 -1.90 -17.40
C LYS A 416 -20.00 -3.33 -16.83
N SER A 417 -19.22 -3.56 -15.77
CA SER A 417 -19.02 -4.88 -15.19
C SER A 417 -20.07 -5.19 -14.12
N ASP A 418 -20.57 -6.42 -14.13
CA ASP A 418 -21.20 -7.06 -12.98
C ASP A 418 -20.14 -7.43 -11.92
N PHE A 419 -20.57 -8.03 -10.82
CA PHE A 419 -19.70 -8.51 -9.74
C PHE A 419 -18.56 -9.42 -10.25
N ASN A 420 -18.87 -10.37 -11.15
CA ASN A 420 -17.90 -11.35 -11.62
C ASN A 420 -16.87 -10.72 -12.57
N THR A 421 -17.34 -9.87 -13.49
CA THR A 421 -16.46 -9.14 -14.40
C THR A 421 -15.58 -8.13 -13.64
N ALA A 422 -16.10 -7.48 -12.59
CA ALA A 422 -15.31 -6.61 -11.71
C ALA A 422 -14.20 -7.39 -11.00
N MET A 423 -14.52 -8.56 -10.43
CA MET A 423 -13.54 -9.46 -9.82
C MET A 423 -12.42 -9.84 -10.80
N THR A 424 -12.77 -10.23 -12.04
CA THR A 424 -11.78 -10.58 -13.08
C THR A 424 -10.90 -9.38 -13.47
N LEU A 425 -11.45 -8.17 -13.56
CA LEU A 425 -10.68 -6.96 -13.86
C LEU A 425 -9.64 -6.64 -12.78
N PHE A 426 -10.01 -6.73 -11.49
CA PHE A 426 -9.09 -6.48 -10.38
C PHE A 426 -8.07 -7.59 -10.12
N GLN A 427 -8.32 -8.81 -10.61
CA GLN A 427 -7.32 -9.87 -10.66
C GLN A 427 -6.26 -9.65 -11.76
N ASN A 428 -6.55 -8.85 -12.80
CA ASN A 428 -5.64 -8.61 -13.93
C ASN A 428 -5.13 -7.15 -13.99
N MET A 429 -4.54 -6.68 -12.89
CA MET A 429 -3.92 -5.35 -12.78
C MET A 429 -2.62 -5.20 -13.61
N GLN A 430 -2.20 -6.23 -14.36
CA GLN A 430 -0.93 -6.23 -15.09
C GLN A 430 -0.85 -5.14 -16.18
N GLY A 431 -2.00 -4.65 -16.69
CA GLY A 431 -2.05 -3.61 -17.73
C GLY A 431 -1.74 -2.18 -17.27
N ILE A 432 -1.91 -1.85 -15.98
CA ILE A 432 -1.84 -0.49 -15.42
C ILE A 432 -0.53 0.25 -15.75
N ASP A 433 -0.57 1.49 -16.25
CA ASP A 433 0.63 2.36 -16.29
C ASP A 433 0.80 3.04 -14.92
N ILE A 434 1.93 2.76 -14.28
CA ILE A 434 2.29 3.24 -12.95
C ILE A 434 2.53 4.75 -12.93
N ARG A 435 3.10 5.33 -13.99
CA ARG A 435 3.28 6.80 -14.08
C ARG A 435 1.94 7.50 -14.13
N ARG A 436 1.01 6.96 -14.93
CA ARG A 436 -0.35 7.48 -14.97
C ARG A 436 -1.01 7.36 -13.60
N ALA A 437 -0.87 6.22 -12.91
CA ALA A 437 -1.42 6.05 -11.56
C ALA A 437 -0.83 7.03 -10.53
N ILE A 438 0.47 7.36 -10.62
CA ILE A 438 1.12 8.37 -9.78
C ILE A 438 0.60 9.78 -10.11
N ASN A 439 0.64 10.20 -11.37
CA ASN A 439 0.15 11.52 -11.79
C ASN A 439 -1.36 11.69 -11.50
N ASP A 440 -2.16 10.63 -11.67
CA ASP A 440 -3.58 10.61 -11.30
C ASP A 440 -3.74 10.71 -9.76
N ALA A 441 -2.85 10.11 -8.96
CA ALA A 441 -2.87 10.19 -7.49
C ALA A 441 -2.49 11.57 -6.95
N ASP A 442 -1.45 12.20 -7.49
CA ASP A 442 -1.00 13.55 -7.08
C ASP A 442 -2.13 14.58 -7.25
N GLY A 443 -2.79 14.57 -8.42
CA GLY A 443 -3.93 15.44 -8.72
C GLY A 443 -5.22 15.13 -7.96
N LEU A 444 -5.23 14.07 -7.13
CA LEU A 444 -6.27 13.77 -6.15
C LEU A 444 -5.85 14.21 -4.74
N VAL A 445 -4.57 14.03 -4.36
CA VAL A 445 -4.00 14.52 -3.09
C VAL A 445 -4.19 16.03 -2.95
N ASP A 446 -3.87 16.80 -3.99
CA ASP A 446 -4.01 18.27 -3.98
C ASP A 446 -5.47 18.76 -3.83
N LYS A 447 -6.45 17.88 -4.01
CA LYS A 447 -7.89 18.18 -3.91
C LYS A 447 -8.55 17.67 -2.61
N THR A 448 -7.78 17.06 -1.71
CA THR A 448 -8.32 16.36 -0.53
C THR A 448 -7.72 16.91 0.76
N PRO A 449 -8.50 17.71 1.52
CA PRO A 449 -8.21 18.07 2.91
C PRO A 449 -7.70 16.88 3.75
N LYS A 450 -6.63 17.10 4.50
CA LYS A 450 -5.84 16.05 5.19
C LYS A 450 -6.60 15.34 6.29
N SER A 451 -7.55 16.01 6.92
CA SER A 451 -8.45 15.43 7.93
C SER A 451 -9.34 14.33 7.37
N MET A 452 -9.62 14.33 6.07
CA MET A 452 -10.42 13.29 5.39
C MET A 452 -9.63 12.02 5.07
N LEU A 453 -8.33 11.96 5.42
CA LEU A 453 -7.44 10.82 5.16
C LEU A 453 -7.43 9.78 6.30
N VAL A 454 -8.24 10.00 7.33
CA VAL A 454 -8.45 9.15 8.51
C VAL A 454 -9.95 9.02 8.79
N CYS A 455 -10.34 8.05 9.61
CA CYS A 455 -11.69 8.01 10.15
C CYS A 455 -11.99 9.25 11.01
N SER A 456 -13.27 9.59 11.11
CA SER A 456 -13.76 10.66 12.00
C SER A 456 -13.37 10.40 13.46
N ARG A 457 -13.16 11.49 14.21
CA ARG A 457 -12.83 11.42 15.65
C ARG A 457 -14.06 11.49 16.55
N THR A 458 -15.26 11.61 15.97
CA THR A 458 -16.52 11.81 16.68
C THR A 458 -17.45 10.60 16.66
N MET A 459 -17.16 9.59 15.83
CA MET A 459 -17.98 8.38 15.67
C MET A 459 -17.13 7.10 15.67
N SER A 460 -17.77 5.95 15.92
CA SER A 460 -17.11 4.65 15.85
C SER A 460 -16.80 4.24 14.41
N ILE A 461 -15.82 3.34 14.23
CA ILE A 461 -15.40 2.81 12.93
C ILE A 461 -16.58 2.22 12.14
N GLN A 462 -17.45 1.43 12.78
CA GLN A 462 -18.68 0.89 12.18
C GLN A 462 -19.63 2.01 11.73
N SER A 463 -19.85 3.02 12.57
CA SER A 463 -20.76 4.14 12.23
C SER A 463 -20.21 4.99 11.09
N TYR A 464 -18.88 5.13 10.97
CA TYR A 464 -18.22 5.76 9.83
C TYR A 464 -18.34 4.89 8.56
N SER A 465 -18.18 3.56 8.67
CA SER A 465 -18.37 2.62 7.55
C SER A 465 -19.75 2.76 6.89
N ASP A 466 -20.80 3.00 7.67
CA ASP A 466 -22.17 3.18 7.14
C ASP A 466 -22.39 4.50 6.36
N LYS A 467 -21.53 5.53 6.57
CA LYS A 467 -21.61 6.82 5.87
C LYS A 467 -21.15 6.74 4.41
N LEU A 468 -21.49 7.75 3.61
CA LEU A 468 -21.07 7.87 2.21
C LEU A 468 -19.93 8.87 2.04
N CYS A 469 -19.97 9.99 2.77
CA CYS A 469 -19.03 11.10 2.62
C CYS A 469 -17.90 11.09 3.67
N PRO A 470 -16.68 11.49 3.29
CA PRO A 470 -15.59 11.73 4.23
C PRO A 470 -15.89 12.93 5.15
N ARG A 471 -15.12 13.03 6.24
CA ARG A 471 -15.35 13.95 7.35
C ARG A 471 -14.22 14.99 7.44
N LEU A 472 -14.56 16.25 7.21
CA LEU A 472 -13.65 17.40 7.22
C LEU A 472 -13.51 17.93 8.66
N GLY A 473 -12.32 17.84 9.25
CA GLY A 473 -12.10 18.29 10.62
C GLY A 473 -12.20 19.81 10.75
N ALA A 474 -12.93 20.32 11.73
CA ALA A 474 -13.18 21.76 11.92
C ALA A 474 -11.90 22.63 11.90
N LYS A 475 -10.79 22.16 12.50
CA LYS A 475 -9.49 22.88 12.49
C LYS A 475 -8.89 23.06 11.09
N GLU A 476 -9.28 22.25 10.12
CA GLU A 476 -8.87 22.39 8.71
C GLU A 476 -9.95 23.09 7.87
N PHE A 477 -11.23 22.99 8.23
CA PHE A 477 -12.33 23.72 7.58
C PHE A 477 -11.98 25.21 7.44
N ASP A 478 -11.60 25.89 8.52
CA ASP A 478 -11.23 27.32 8.51
C ASP A 478 -10.03 27.64 7.57
N GLN A 479 -9.18 26.65 7.28
CA GLN A 479 -8.01 26.78 6.39
C GLN A 479 -8.35 26.52 4.92
N VAL A 480 -9.37 25.70 4.64
CA VAL A 480 -9.78 25.31 3.27
C VAL A 480 -11.04 26.00 2.78
N VAL A 481 -11.77 26.71 3.66
CA VAL A 481 -13.06 27.36 3.37
C VAL A 481 -13.02 28.31 2.17
N SER A 482 -11.91 29.01 1.96
CA SER A 482 -11.66 29.88 0.80
C SER A 482 -11.48 29.13 -0.53
N LYS A 483 -11.45 27.79 -0.49
CA LYS A 483 -11.31 26.87 -1.63
C LYS A 483 -12.51 25.92 -1.75
N VAL A 484 -13.59 26.15 -1.01
CA VAL A 484 -14.85 25.40 -1.07
C VAL A 484 -15.77 26.03 -2.13
N ALA A 485 -16.46 25.20 -2.93
CA ALA A 485 -17.37 25.67 -3.98
C ALA A 485 -18.75 26.10 -3.47
N MET A 486 -19.20 25.47 -2.39
CA MET A 486 -20.42 25.80 -1.65
C MET A 486 -20.39 25.17 -0.24
N ILE A 487 -20.87 25.91 0.75
CA ILE A 487 -21.10 25.42 2.11
C ILE A 487 -22.61 25.41 2.33
N ILE A 488 -23.16 24.29 2.78
CA ILE A 488 -24.60 24.09 2.97
C ILE A 488 -24.85 23.77 4.45
N ASP A 489 -25.65 24.59 5.13
CA ASP A 489 -26.06 24.35 6.50
C ASP A 489 -27.40 23.59 6.52
N VAL A 490 -27.37 22.38 7.06
CA VAL A 490 -28.50 21.43 7.13
C VAL A 490 -29.07 21.29 8.55
N ARG A 491 -28.72 22.22 9.45
CA ARG A 491 -29.34 22.34 10.79
C ARG A 491 -30.74 22.94 10.67
N LYS A 492 -31.45 23.07 11.81
CA LYS A 492 -32.72 23.79 11.85
C LYS A 492 -32.50 25.28 11.62
N TYR A 493 -33.46 25.97 10.99
CA TYR A 493 -33.36 27.41 10.72
C TYR A 493 -33.07 28.24 11.98
N SER A 494 -33.64 27.88 13.14
CA SER A 494 -33.35 28.52 14.44
C SER A 494 -31.87 28.42 14.86
N ASP A 495 -31.23 27.28 14.58
CA ASP A 495 -29.84 27.02 14.94
C ASP A 495 -28.88 27.74 13.97
N TYR A 496 -29.33 27.93 12.73
CA TYR A 496 -28.65 28.74 11.70
C TYR A 496 -28.76 30.24 12.00
N GLU A 497 -29.98 30.76 12.16
CA GLU A 497 -30.28 32.17 12.42
C GLU A 497 -29.61 32.67 13.71
N SER A 498 -29.58 31.84 14.77
CA SER A 498 -28.89 32.19 16.01
C SER A 498 -27.36 32.27 15.86
N HIS A 499 -26.71 31.34 15.14
CA HIS A 499 -25.28 31.38 14.80
C HIS A 499 -24.94 30.43 13.63
N HIS A 500 -24.47 30.96 12.50
CA HIS A 500 -24.00 30.21 11.32
C HIS A 500 -22.63 30.72 10.83
N TYR A 501 -22.00 29.97 9.94
CA TYR A 501 -20.80 30.44 9.22
C TYR A 501 -21.21 31.38 8.08
N ALA A 502 -20.63 32.57 7.98
CA ALA A 502 -21.13 33.65 7.10
C ALA A 502 -21.14 33.35 5.58
N MET A 503 -20.42 32.30 5.14
CA MET A 503 -20.43 31.81 3.74
C MET A 503 -21.31 30.56 3.54
N ALA A 504 -22.07 30.13 4.55
CA ALA A 504 -22.94 28.96 4.48
C ALA A 504 -24.35 29.34 4.02
N HIS A 505 -24.89 28.56 3.08
CA HIS A 505 -26.28 28.65 2.63
C HIS A 505 -27.13 27.67 3.44
N HIS A 506 -28.11 28.15 4.20
CA HIS A 506 -29.10 27.26 4.82
C HIS A 506 -29.97 26.58 3.75
N VAL A 507 -30.38 25.33 3.96
CA VAL A 507 -31.20 24.58 2.99
C VAL A 507 -32.47 25.30 2.50
N SER A 508 -33.09 26.17 3.32
CA SER A 508 -34.26 26.97 2.90
C SER A 508 -33.95 28.12 1.93
N SER A 509 -32.68 28.53 1.77
CA SER A 509 -32.30 29.57 0.79
C SER A 509 -32.27 29.07 -0.65
N PHE A 510 -32.62 27.80 -0.88
CA PHE A 510 -32.76 27.17 -2.19
C PHE A 510 -34.24 27.07 -2.63
N LEU A 511 -35.17 27.64 -1.86
CA LEU A 511 -36.58 27.87 -2.23
C LEU A 511 -36.78 29.32 -2.70
N ASP A 512 -37.66 29.53 -3.69
CA ASP A 512 -38.08 30.86 -4.15
C ASP A 512 -38.77 31.70 -3.05
N ASP A 513 -39.42 31.04 -2.10
CA ASP A 513 -39.94 31.63 -0.87
C ASP A 513 -39.54 30.76 0.34
N PRO A 514 -38.58 31.20 1.17
CA PRO A 514 -38.15 30.46 2.36
C PRO A 514 -39.27 30.20 3.38
N ARG A 515 -40.42 30.90 3.31
CA ARG A 515 -41.59 30.65 4.16
C ARG A 515 -42.37 29.40 3.75
N LEU A 516 -42.09 28.85 2.55
CA LEU A 516 -42.55 27.54 2.12
C LEU A 516 -41.67 26.40 2.66
N TYR A 517 -40.65 26.69 3.48
CA TYR A 517 -39.96 25.65 4.25
C TYR A 517 -40.94 25.05 5.27
N THR A 518 -41.44 23.86 4.96
CA THR A 518 -42.17 23.00 5.90
C THR A 518 -41.58 21.59 5.86
N ASP A 519 -41.81 20.79 6.91
CA ASP A 519 -41.32 19.42 6.98
C ASP A 519 -42.12 18.43 6.09
N ASP A 520 -42.95 18.93 5.15
CA ASP A 520 -43.61 18.11 4.15
C ASP A 520 -42.65 17.60 3.06
N VAL A 521 -43.00 16.44 2.50
CA VAL A 521 -42.14 15.70 1.56
C VAL A 521 -41.89 16.47 0.26
N LYS A 522 -42.85 17.27 -0.23
CA LYS A 522 -42.71 18.00 -1.51
C LYS A 522 -41.77 19.18 -1.36
N SER A 523 -41.91 19.96 -0.29
CA SER A 523 -41.02 21.09 -0.02
C SER A 523 -39.59 20.63 0.20
N GLN A 524 -39.40 19.51 0.91
CA GLN A 524 -38.08 18.88 1.07
C GLN A 524 -37.50 18.35 -0.25
N GLN A 525 -38.32 17.74 -1.13
CA GLN A 525 -37.86 17.29 -2.45
C GLN A 525 -37.48 18.46 -3.37
N ALA A 526 -38.25 19.56 -3.37
CA ALA A 526 -37.93 20.76 -4.16
C ALA A 526 -36.62 21.42 -3.71
N ILE A 527 -36.35 21.46 -2.40
CA ILE A 527 -35.04 21.87 -1.84
C ILE A 527 -33.92 20.98 -2.39
N GLU A 528 -34.12 19.66 -2.40
CA GLU A 528 -33.12 18.69 -2.83
C GLU A 528 -32.80 18.82 -4.33
N GLU A 529 -33.80 18.94 -5.19
CA GLU A 529 -33.64 19.16 -6.63
C GLU A 529 -32.95 20.51 -6.94
N SER A 530 -33.30 21.56 -6.19
CA SER A 530 -32.69 22.90 -6.29
C SER A 530 -31.22 22.89 -5.86
N ILE A 531 -30.89 22.29 -4.71
CA ILE A 531 -29.51 22.15 -4.23
C ILE A 531 -28.68 21.31 -5.21
N VAL A 532 -29.18 20.15 -5.65
CA VAL A 532 -28.50 19.28 -6.61
C VAL A 532 -28.15 20.04 -7.90
N THR A 533 -29.09 20.84 -8.41
CA THR A 533 -28.88 21.71 -9.57
C THR A 533 -27.78 22.75 -9.30
N ALA A 534 -27.84 23.43 -8.15
CA ALA A 534 -26.87 24.45 -7.76
C ALA A 534 -25.44 23.93 -7.54
N VAL A 535 -25.28 22.69 -7.04
CA VAL A 535 -23.96 22.08 -6.82
C VAL A 535 -23.40 21.35 -8.04
N LYS A 536 -24.23 20.76 -8.92
CA LYS A 536 -23.76 20.14 -10.18
C LYS A 536 -23.10 21.15 -11.14
N CYS A 537 -23.45 22.43 -11.02
CA CYS A 537 -22.78 23.51 -11.75
C CYS A 537 -21.39 23.89 -11.17
N LYS A 538 -20.98 23.35 -10.02
CA LYS A 538 -19.67 23.58 -9.40
C LYS A 538 -18.69 22.49 -9.85
N GLN A 539 -17.48 22.87 -10.23
CA GLN A 539 -16.47 21.92 -10.71
C GLN A 539 -15.19 21.94 -9.87
N GLY A 540 -14.71 20.76 -9.49
CA GLY A 540 -13.34 20.53 -9.01
C GLY A 540 -12.98 21.04 -7.62
N LEU A 541 -13.93 21.61 -6.86
CA LEU A 541 -13.77 22.09 -5.49
C LEU A 541 -14.78 21.41 -4.55
N PRO A 542 -14.50 21.32 -3.22
CA PRO A 542 -15.40 20.65 -2.27
C PRO A 542 -16.78 21.28 -2.15
N ILE A 543 -17.77 20.46 -1.84
CA ILE A 543 -19.10 20.85 -1.35
C ILE A 543 -19.18 20.41 0.11
N VAL A 544 -19.34 21.35 1.05
CA VAL A 544 -19.24 21.07 2.49
C VAL A 544 -20.61 21.16 3.15
N LEU A 545 -21.05 20.07 3.80
CA LEU A 545 -22.24 20.06 4.65
C LEU A 545 -21.89 20.37 6.11
N ILE A 546 -22.62 21.32 6.72
CA ILE A 546 -22.56 21.63 8.15
C ILE A 546 -23.87 21.17 8.80
N GLY A 547 -23.77 20.25 9.76
CA GLY A 547 -24.92 19.74 10.51
C GLY A 547 -24.77 19.84 12.03
N ARG A 548 -25.57 19.04 12.75
CA ARG A 548 -25.48 18.78 14.20
C ARG A 548 -25.43 17.27 14.40
N ASP A 549 -24.34 16.78 14.98
CA ASP A 549 -24.14 15.36 15.29
C ASP A 549 -24.73 14.95 16.66
N ASP A 550 -25.11 15.92 17.50
CA ASP A 550 -25.71 15.73 18.83
C ASP A 550 -27.24 15.56 18.80
N CYS A 551 -27.91 15.95 17.70
CA CYS A 551 -29.36 15.96 17.58
C CYS A 551 -29.86 14.91 16.58
N ARG A 552 -30.57 13.88 17.06
CA ARG A 552 -31.11 12.76 16.26
C ARG A 552 -31.93 13.19 15.04
N GLU A 553 -32.54 14.38 15.08
CA GLU A 553 -33.33 14.93 13.97
C GLU A 553 -32.46 15.60 12.91
N SER A 554 -31.53 16.48 13.32
CA SER A 554 -30.54 17.07 12.41
C SER A 554 -29.63 16.01 11.78
N CYS A 555 -29.29 14.93 12.50
CA CYS A 555 -28.59 13.78 11.93
C CYS A 555 -29.35 13.14 10.76
N LYS A 556 -30.69 13.06 10.80
CA LYS A 556 -31.49 12.52 9.68
C LYS A 556 -31.44 13.46 8.47
N GLN A 557 -31.57 14.76 8.69
CA GLN A 557 -31.54 15.78 7.63
C GLN A 557 -30.18 15.80 6.94
N LEU A 558 -29.10 15.73 7.73
CA LEU A 558 -27.72 15.56 7.26
C LEU A 558 -27.53 14.26 6.47
N GLU A 559 -27.93 13.11 7.01
CA GLU A 559 -27.83 11.83 6.30
C GLU A 559 -28.66 11.78 5.02
N ARG A 560 -29.81 12.47 4.97
CA ARG A 560 -30.64 12.56 3.77
C ARG A 560 -29.95 13.39 2.69
N MET A 561 -29.45 14.58 3.03
CA MET A 561 -28.69 15.42 2.09
C MET A 561 -27.40 14.72 1.62
N GLU A 562 -26.69 14.05 2.52
CA GLU A 562 -25.50 13.23 2.19
C GLU A 562 -25.83 12.12 1.18
N LYS A 563 -26.98 11.44 1.33
CA LYS A 563 -27.44 10.42 0.39
C LYS A 563 -27.86 11.02 -0.95
N VAL A 564 -28.63 12.11 -0.95
CA VAL A 564 -29.11 12.78 -2.17
C VAL A 564 -27.94 13.23 -3.05
N LEU A 565 -26.99 14.01 -2.50
CA LEU A 565 -25.89 14.53 -3.30
C LEU A 565 -24.99 13.43 -3.88
N VAL A 566 -24.72 12.37 -3.09
CA VAL A 566 -23.90 11.25 -3.55
C VAL A 566 -24.63 10.40 -4.60
N LEU A 567 -25.92 10.08 -4.41
CA LEU A 567 -26.73 9.33 -5.38
C LEU A 567 -26.90 10.08 -6.71
N GLU A 568 -27.01 11.40 -6.65
CA GLU A 568 -26.99 12.31 -7.80
C GLU A 568 -25.57 12.54 -8.38
N GLN A 569 -24.59 11.74 -7.94
CA GLN A 569 -23.21 11.67 -8.43
C GLN A 569 -22.45 13.00 -8.32
N VAL A 570 -22.78 13.84 -7.34
CA VAL A 570 -22.05 15.08 -7.05
C VAL A 570 -20.68 14.71 -6.44
N PRO A 571 -19.55 15.07 -7.09
CA PRO A 571 -18.23 14.78 -6.56
C PRO A 571 -17.80 15.81 -5.50
N TYR A 572 -16.75 15.49 -4.76
CA TYR A 572 -16.14 16.32 -3.71
C TYR A 572 -17.07 16.73 -2.54
N VAL A 573 -18.15 15.98 -2.29
CA VAL A 573 -19.05 16.19 -1.15
C VAL A 573 -18.42 15.67 0.15
N CYS A 574 -18.29 16.52 1.17
CA CYS A 574 -17.84 16.14 2.50
C CYS A 574 -18.65 16.82 3.61
N VAL A 575 -18.52 16.32 4.85
CA VAL A 575 -19.28 16.81 6.01
C VAL A 575 -18.32 17.26 7.10
N VAL A 576 -18.60 18.36 7.81
CA VAL A 576 -17.76 18.80 8.94
C VAL A 576 -17.86 17.83 10.12
N ASP A 577 -16.72 17.32 10.60
CA ASP A 577 -16.63 16.38 11.72
C ASP A 577 -16.98 17.07 13.05
N GLY A 578 -18.10 16.68 13.69
CA GLY A 578 -18.64 17.34 14.88
C GLY A 578 -19.52 18.57 14.59
N GLY A 579 -19.83 18.84 13.31
CA GLY A 579 -20.75 19.90 12.89
C GLY A 579 -20.37 21.32 13.33
N MET A 580 -21.37 22.20 13.43
CA MET A 580 -21.14 23.62 13.78
C MET A 580 -20.51 23.80 15.17
N GLU A 581 -20.82 22.91 16.14
CA GLU A 581 -20.24 22.99 17.49
C GLU A 581 -18.75 22.65 17.53
N ALA A 582 -18.23 21.93 16.53
CA ALA A 582 -16.79 21.75 16.38
C ALA A 582 -16.10 23.00 15.83
N ILE A 583 -16.74 23.72 14.88
CA ILE A 583 -16.24 25.00 14.33
C ILE A 583 -16.20 26.07 15.44
N ARG A 584 -17.24 26.17 16.28
CA ARG A 584 -17.26 27.09 17.44
C ARG A 584 -16.20 26.80 18.50
N ARG A 585 -15.45 25.70 18.40
CA ARG A 585 -14.30 25.34 19.26
C ARG A 585 -12.94 25.55 18.57
N THR A 586 -12.94 26.08 17.34
CA THR A 586 -11.73 26.43 16.57
C THR A 586 -11.63 27.93 16.28
N MET A 587 -12.76 28.63 16.32
CA MET A 587 -12.89 30.09 16.47
C MET A 587 -12.50 30.55 17.89
#